data_AF-A0A959JLP1-F1
#
_entry.id   AF-A0A959JLP1-F1
#
_cell.length_a   1.000
_cell.length_b   1.000
_cell.length_c   1.000
_cell.angle_alpha   90.00
_cell.angle_beta   90.00
_cell.angle_gamma   90.00
#
_symmetry.space_group_name_H-M   'P 1'
#
loop_
_entity.id
_entity.type
_entity.pdbx_description
1 polymer ?
#
loop_
_entity_poly.entity_id
_entity_poly.type
_entity_poly.pdbx_seq_one_letter_code
_entity_poly.pdbx_strand_id
1 'polypeptide(L)'
;MSLDSAINASISYASYQFLKKRFNTSPGKEAMFPKYDSLMQSLGYDPSFDNMDYSNGDPRAFGNYVAQLVYDYGLQDGSNEENDYKNSFYTPVNPPLIIKFAGNPNLVDFNRWQPIAFDAFVDQGGNVLPDATPEFLGAEWGNVYTFALDPSDVTTLVRDSQTWNVYKLLQPPPKIDENSNSAFGIYQNFYKWGMGMVAHWGSHLDPNDPTIWDISPRTQGNTGNLPIKGENYPSFYNFNDGGVKMSGHTRNPVTGLPYEQNLVKRGDYTRVLAEYWADGPESQTPPGHWFDIYNYASSQDHFKRKYKGNGTEISPLEWDVKVYFMLGGAMHDAAVAAWSNKGFYDYIRPVSAVRGMAEKGQCSEPINFNYNELGLPLVPGKIEYIKPNDPLMGEDEEYTWQLKIKTWKGYHYLTDVKKEIAGVDWIRASEWYPYQRVSFVTPPFAGYVSGHSTFSRTAAEILTYVTGSPYFPNGIGEFTAKKDSFLRHELGPSQDIVLQWATYRDAADQCSLSRIWGGIHPPCDDIPGRLL
;
A
#
# COMPACT_ATOMS: atom_id res chain seq x y z
N MET A 1 12.03 -12.81 43.63
CA MET A 1 11.78 -11.89 42.50
C MET A 1 10.37 -11.32 42.67
N SER A 2 10.13 -10.03 42.39
CA SER A 2 8.75 -9.49 42.37
C SER A 2 8.01 -9.97 41.12
N LEU A 3 6.67 -9.90 41.12
CA LEU A 3 5.87 -10.24 39.94
C LEU A 3 6.26 -9.38 38.73
N ASP A 4 6.41 -8.06 38.93
CA ASP A 4 6.81 -7.14 37.85
C ASP A 4 8.19 -7.48 37.28
N SER A 5 9.14 -7.85 38.14
CA SER A 5 10.47 -8.28 37.69
C SER A 5 10.41 -9.59 36.90
N ALA A 6 9.50 -10.50 37.27
CA ALA A 6 9.30 -11.75 36.54
C ALA A 6 8.63 -11.52 35.18
N ILE A 7 7.64 -10.63 35.11
CA ILE A 7 6.98 -10.23 33.86
C ILE A 7 8.01 -9.57 32.92
N ASN A 8 8.78 -8.61 33.41
CA ASN A 8 9.79 -7.91 32.61
C ASN A 8 10.86 -8.88 32.09
N ALA A 9 11.33 -9.81 32.92
CA ALA A 9 12.28 -10.83 32.49
C ALA A 9 11.67 -11.73 31.41
N SER A 10 10.45 -12.24 31.62
CA SER A 10 9.78 -13.12 30.65
C SER A 10 9.63 -12.45 29.28
N ILE A 11 9.11 -11.22 29.23
CA ILE A 11 8.91 -10.48 27.98
C ILE A 11 10.26 -10.16 27.31
N SER A 12 11.28 -9.77 28.08
CA SER A 12 12.58 -9.42 27.52
C SER A 12 13.26 -10.61 26.86
N TYR A 13 13.30 -11.76 27.55
CA TYR A 13 13.89 -12.98 26.99
C TYR A 13 13.07 -13.56 25.84
N ALA A 14 11.73 -13.51 25.91
CA ALA A 14 10.88 -13.93 24.80
C ALA A 14 11.13 -13.12 23.52
N SER A 15 11.09 -11.79 23.62
CA SER A 15 11.34 -10.89 22.49
C SER A 15 12.76 -11.04 21.95
N TYR A 16 13.77 -11.07 22.83
CA TYR A 16 15.17 -11.20 22.46
C TYR A 16 15.43 -12.50 21.67
N GLN A 17 15.00 -13.65 22.19
CA GLN A 17 15.22 -14.92 21.53
C GLN A 17 14.43 -15.05 20.23
N PHE A 18 13.17 -14.60 20.22
CA PHE A 18 12.35 -14.67 19.02
C PHE A 18 12.94 -13.82 17.89
N LEU A 19 13.33 -12.57 18.17
CA LEU A 19 13.95 -11.68 17.18
C LEU A 19 15.27 -12.27 16.65
N LYS A 20 16.12 -12.83 17.51
CA LYS A 20 17.37 -13.47 17.06
C LYS A 20 17.12 -14.70 16.20
N LYS A 21 16.10 -15.51 16.49
CA LYS A 21 15.73 -16.66 15.65
C LYS A 21 15.15 -16.21 14.31
N ARG A 22 14.11 -15.38 14.34
CA ARG A 22 13.37 -14.91 13.16
C ARG A 22 14.25 -14.17 12.16
N PHE A 23 15.17 -13.34 12.66
CA PHE A 23 16.03 -12.50 11.81
C PHE A 23 17.45 -13.03 11.65
N ASN A 24 17.69 -14.32 11.93
CA ASN A 24 19.02 -14.94 11.88
C ASN A 24 19.67 -14.96 10.48
N THR A 25 18.87 -14.90 9.42
CA THR A 25 19.31 -14.86 8.02
C THR A 25 19.08 -13.49 7.37
N SER A 26 18.55 -12.52 8.14
CA SER A 26 18.25 -11.19 7.61
C SER A 26 19.52 -10.39 7.28
N PRO A 27 19.49 -9.53 6.24
CA PRO A 27 20.62 -8.63 5.93
C PRO A 27 21.00 -7.71 7.09
N GLY A 28 20.03 -7.30 7.91
CA GLY A 28 20.25 -6.41 9.07
C GLY A 28 20.85 -7.07 10.32
N LYS A 29 21.06 -8.39 10.33
CA LYS A 29 21.49 -9.15 11.50
C LYS A 29 22.73 -8.58 12.19
N GLU A 30 23.80 -8.34 11.43
CA GLU A 30 25.09 -7.89 11.98
C GLU A 30 24.98 -6.52 12.66
N ALA A 31 24.09 -5.66 12.16
CA ALA A 31 23.82 -4.34 12.74
C ALA A 31 22.88 -4.39 13.94
N MET A 32 21.92 -5.33 13.95
CA MET A 32 20.85 -5.35 14.95
C MET A 32 21.16 -6.23 16.16
N PHE A 33 21.82 -7.37 16.00
CA PHE A 33 22.07 -8.30 17.12
C PHE A 33 22.91 -7.66 18.24
N PRO A 34 23.99 -6.89 17.96
CA PRO A 34 24.72 -6.18 19.00
C PRO A 34 23.85 -5.15 19.76
N LYS A 35 22.86 -4.54 19.09
CA LYS A 35 21.91 -3.62 19.74
C LYS A 35 20.95 -4.35 20.65
N TYR A 36 20.48 -5.53 20.25
CA TYR A 36 19.66 -6.40 21.10
C TYR A 36 20.44 -6.84 22.35
N ASP A 37 21.70 -7.28 22.17
CA ASP A 37 22.58 -7.67 23.28
C ASP A 37 22.83 -6.49 24.23
N SER A 38 23.11 -5.31 23.68
CA SER A 38 23.32 -4.08 24.47
C SER A 38 22.08 -3.68 25.26
N LEU A 39 20.89 -3.81 24.66
CA LEU A 39 19.63 -3.54 25.35
C LEU A 39 19.41 -4.52 26.51
N MET A 40 19.60 -5.83 26.29
CA MET A 40 19.51 -6.84 27.35
C MET A 40 20.46 -6.54 28.51
N GLN A 41 21.72 -6.21 28.22
CA GLN A 41 22.71 -5.84 29.23
C GLN A 41 22.31 -4.56 29.99
N SER A 42 21.79 -3.55 29.28
CA SER A 42 21.33 -2.29 29.90
C SER A 42 20.14 -2.50 30.85
N LEU A 43 19.32 -3.52 30.59
CA LEU A 43 18.21 -3.94 31.45
C LEU A 43 18.65 -4.87 32.58
N GLY A 44 19.94 -5.23 32.67
CA GLY A 44 20.50 -6.10 33.70
C GLY A 44 20.34 -7.60 33.41
N TYR A 45 20.07 -7.97 32.16
CA TYR A 45 19.91 -9.36 31.73
C TYR A 45 21.17 -9.89 31.03
N ASP A 46 21.41 -11.20 31.17
CA ASP A 46 22.51 -11.91 30.54
C ASP A 46 22.06 -12.45 29.16
N PRO A 47 22.57 -11.90 28.03
CA PRO A 47 22.19 -12.36 26.70
C PRO A 47 22.62 -13.81 26.40
N SER A 48 23.53 -14.38 27.19
CA SER A 48 23.99 -15.77 27.02
C SER A 48 23.09 -16.80 27.71
N PHE A 49 22.10 -16.37 28.51
CA PHE A 49 21.18 -17.27 29.18
C PHE A 49 20.15 -17.84 28.18
N ASP A 50 20.29 -19.11 27.83
CA ASP A 50 19.51 -19.81 26.80
C ASP A 50 18.62 -20.96 27.35
N ASN A 51 18.64 -21.19 28.67
CA ASN A 51 17.84 -22.24 29.29
C ASN A 51 16.34 -22.04 29.01
N MET A 52 15.62 -23.14 28.76
CA MET A 52 14.17 -23.17 28.54
C MET A 52 13.42 -23.96 29.62
N ASP A 53 14.10 -24.63 30.55
CA ASP A 53 13.47 -25.32 31.66
C ASP A 53 12.99 -24.31 32.71
N TYR A 54 11.69 -24.01 32.68
CA TYR A 54 11.01 -23.12 33.60
C TYR A 54 10.31 -23.86 34.75
N SER A 55 10.57 -25.15 34.95
CA SER A 55 9.93 -25.97 35.97
C SER A 55 10.20 -25.50 37.41
N ASN A 56 11.29 -24.78 37.61
CA ASN A 56 11.66 -24.11 38.87
C ASN A 56 11.06 -22.69 39.03
N GLY A 57 10.26 -22.22 38.07
CA GLY A 57 9.67 -20.89 38.06
C GLY A 57 10.60 -19.76 37.59
N ASP A 58 11.70 -20.05 36.90
CA ASP A 58 12.56 -19.01 36.32
C ASP A 58 11.87 -18.31 35.13
N PRO A 59 11.54 -17.01 35.24
CA PRO A 59 10.82 -16.29 34.19
C PRO A 59 11.64 -16.09 32.92
N ARG A 60 12.97 -16.08 33.02
CA ARG A 60 13.85 -15.98 31.86
C ARG A 60 13.72 -17.23 31.00
N ALA A 61 13.73 -18.40 31.66
CA ALA A 61 13.56 -19.67 31.00
C ALA A 61 12.16 -19.82 30.40
N PHE A 62 11.14 -19.30 31.08
CA PHE A 62 9.78 -19.22 30.53
C PHE A 62 9.73 -18.35 29.27
N GLY A 63 10.38 -17.18 29.27
CA GLY A 63 10.48 -16.32 28.09
C GLY A 63 11.16 -17.01 26.90
N ASN A 64 12.30 -17.66 27.13
CA ASN A 64 13.01 -18.44 26.11
C ASN A 64 12.13 -19.57 25.55
N TYR A 65 11.39 -20.28 26.39
CA TYR A 65 10.46 -21.33 25.99
C TYR A 65 9.31 -20.79 25.12
N VAL A 66 8.71 -19.65 25.50
CA VAL A 66 7.66 -19.00 24.69
C VAL A 66 8.20 -18.60 23.32
N ALA A 67 9.40 -18.02 23.25
CA ALA A 67 10.03 -17.67 21.97
C ALA A 67 10.24 -18.88 21.07
N GLN A 68 10.65 -20.01 21.65
CA GLN A 68 10.82 -21.27 20.92
C GLN A 68 9.49 -21.76 20.35
N LEU A 69 8.41 -21.75 21.13
CA LEU A 69 7.08 -22.15 20.65
C LEU A 69 6.58 -21.30 19.48
N VAL A 70 6.77 -19.98 19.54
CA VAL A 70 6.34 -19.07 18.46
C VAL A 70 7.19 -19.29 17.20
N TYR A 71 8.50 -19.53 17.36
CA TYR A 71 9.37 -19.87 16.24
C TYR A 71 8.97 -21.21 15.59
N ASP A 72 8.76 -22.25 16.39
CA ASP A 72 8.36 -23.57 15.89
C ASP A 72 7.00 -23.53 15.19
N TYR A 73 6.08 -22.68 15.66
CA TYR A 73 4.81 -22.44 14.98
C TYR A 73 5.02 -21.88 13.57
N GLY A 74 5.90 -20.88 13.39
CA GLY A 74 6.18 -20.27 12.08
C GLY A 74 6.77 -21.25 11.06
N LEU A 75 7.55 -22.24 11.51
CA LEU A 75 8.11 -23.27 10.62
C LEU A 75 7.04 -24.20 10.02
N GLN A 76 5.83 -24.26 10.60
CA GLN A 76 4.76 -25.17 10.18
C GLN A 76 3.43 -24.45 9.88
N ASP A 77 3.43 -23.13 9.80
CA ASP A 77 2.21 -22.32 9.62
C ASP A 77 1.76 -22.22 8.16
N GLY A 78 2.47 -22.85 7.21
CA GLY A 78 2.17 -22.79 5.79
C GLY A 78 2.82 -21.62 5.04
N SER A 79 3.59 -20.74 5.72
CA SER A 79 4.33 -19.64 5.11
C SER A 79 5.56 -20.07 4.30
N ASN A 80 5.98 -21.33 4.44
CA ASN A 80 7.18 -21.88 3.82
C ASN A 80 8.49 -21.20 4.29
N GLU A 81 8.55 -20.83 5.58
CA GLU A 81 9.70 -20.14 6.19
C GLU A 81 11.05 -20.86 5.98
N GLU A 82 11.08 -22.19 6.09
CA GLU A 82 12.32 -22.99 5.89
C GLU A 82 12.93 -22.84 4.49
N ASN A 83 12.12 -22.47 3.49
CA ASN A 83 12.56 -22.28 2.11
C ASN A 83 12.52 -20.79 1.70
N ASP A 84 12.72 -19.88 2.66
CA ASP A 84 12.70 -18.43 2.46
C ASP A 84 11.37 -17.90 1.85
N TYR A 85 10.24 -18.49 2.25
CA TYR A 85 8.89 -18.07 1.82
C TYR A 85 8.65 -18.15 0.30
N LYS A 86 9.44 -18.95 -0.41
CA LYS A 86 9.33 -19.10 -1.87
C LYS A 86 7.98 -19.68 -2.26
N ASN A 87 7.48 -19.26 -3.42
CA ASN A 87 6.35 -19.89 -4.06
C ASN A 87 6.71 -21.33 -4.46
N SER A 88 5.81 -22.27 -4.21
CA SER A 88 6.02 -23.69 -4.49
C SER A 88 5.58 -24.08 -5.90
N PHE A 89 4.59 -23.39 -6.46
CA PHE A 89 3.99 -23.72 -7.75
C PHE A 89 3.59 -22.51 -8.60
N TYR A 90 3.45 -21.32 -8.03
CA TYR A 90 3.06 -20.13 -8.78
C TYR A 90 4.15 -19.72 -9.79
N THR A 91 3.73 -19.47 -11.02
CA THR A 91 4.57 -18.88 -12.08
C THR A 91 3.77 -17.81 -12.83
N PRO A 92 4.33 -16.62 -13.10
CA PRO A 92 3.64 -15.60 -13.87
C PRO A 92 3.45 -16.05 -15.32
N VAL A 93 2.29 -15.73 -15.90
CA VAL A 93 2.01 -16.04 -17.32
C VAL A 93 2.64 -15.03 -18.28
N ASN A 94 2.84 -13.78 -17.81
CA ASN A 94 3.43 -12.74 -18.62
C ASN A 94 4.95 -12.72 -18.48
N PRO A 95 5.69 -12.60 -19.60
CA PRO A 95 7.12 -12.30 -19.58
C PRO A 95 7.40 -10.96 -18.87
N PRO A 96 8.57 -10.78 -18.22
CA PRO A 96 8.89 -9.55 -17.52
C PRO A 96 8.84 -8.31 -18.40
N LEU A 97 8.32 -7.21 -17.86
CA LEU A 97 8.46 -5.88 -18.45
C LEU A 97 9.84 -5.32 -18.10
N ILE A 98 10.68 -5.10 -19.12
CA ILE A 98 11.96 -4.42 -18.97
C ILE A 98 11.67 -2.91 -18.90
N ILE A 99 11.54 -2.40 -17.68
CA ILE A 99 10.93 -1.07 -17.46
C ILE A 99 11.70 0.05 -18.14
N LYS A 100 13.03 -0.08 -18.23
CA LYS A 100 13.96 0.87 -18.84
C LYS A 100 13.61 1.24 -20.28
N PHE A 101 12.97 0.34 -21.03
CA PHE A 101 12.59 0.59 -22.41
C PHE A 101 11.13 1.04 -22.51
N ALA A 102 10.85 1.88 -23.52
CA ALA A 102 9.49 2.27 -23.84
C ALA A 102 8.67 1.04 -24.29
N GLY A 103 7.40 1.04 -23.92
CA GLY A 103 6.43 0.06 -24.36
C GLY A 103 6.31 -1.15 -23.42
N ASN A 104 5.49 -2.11 -23.87
CA ASN A 104 5.31 -3.42 -23.26
C ASN A 104 4.96 -4.46 -24.34
N PRO A 105 5.85 -4.70 -25.32
CA PRO A 105 5.53 -5.49 -26.53
C PRO A 105 5.30 -6.97 -26.24
N ASN A 106 5.79 -7.47 -25.10
CA ASN A 106 5.73 -8.88 -24.72
C ASN A 106 4.56 -9.20 -23.77
N LEU A 107 3.68 -8.26 -23.48
CA LEU A 107 2.50 -8.52 -22.65
C LEU A 107 1.54 -9.46 -23.40
N VAL A 108 1.28 -10.63 -22.81
CA VAL A 108 0.46 -11.68 -23.42
C VAL A 108 -0.97 -11.61 -22.92
N ASP A 109 -1.16 -11.45 -21.61
CA ASP A 109 -2.47 -11.42 -20.96
C ASP A 109 -2.62 -10.13 -20.14
N PHE A 110 -3.52 -9.25 -20.60
CA PHE A 110 -3.84 -7.98 -19.97
C PHE A 110 -4.58 -8.10 -18.64
N ASN A 111 -5.09 -9.28 -18.30
CA ASN A 111 -5.81 -9.53 -17.07
C ASN A 111 -4.92 -10.20 -16.01
N ARG A 112 -3.66 -10.49 -16.34
CA ARG A 112 -2.71 -11.21 -15.48
C ARG A 112 -1.49 -10.36 -15.12
N TRP A 113 -0.91 -10.60 -13.95
CA TRP A 113 0.23 -9.86 -13.44
C TRP A 113 1.45 -10.08 -14.32
N GLN A 114 2.33 -9.09 -14.31
CA GLN A 114 3.57 -9.11 -15.07
C GLN A 114 4.71 -8.67 -14.14
N PRO A 115 5.76 -9.50 -13.99
CA PRO A 115 6.93 -9.11 -13.23
C PRO A 115 7.67 -7.96 -13.93
N ILE A 116 8.40 -7.16 -13.17
CA ILE A 116 9.18 -6.03 -13.70
C ILE A 116 10.67 -6.33 -13.53
N ALA A 117 11.44 -6.12 -14.60
CA ALA A 117 12.89 -6.24 -14.58
C ALA A 117 13.55 -4.85 -14.41
N PHE A 118 14.53 -4.78 -13.51
CA PHE A 118 15.25 -3.57 -13.13
C PHE A 118 16.76 -3.74 -13.28
N ASP A 119 17.47 -2.70 -13.70
CA ASP A 119 18.94 -2.64 -13.60
C ASP A 119 19.39 -2.69 -12.12
N ALA A 120 18.61 -2.05 -11.23
CA ALA A 120 18.77 -2.15 -9.78
C ALA A 120 17.41 -2.01 -9.10
N PHE A 121 17.03 -3.03 -8.33
CA PHE A 121 15.83 -3.04 -7.50
C PHE A 121 16.21 -2.75 -6.04
N VAL A 122 15.41 -1.93 -5.37
CA VAL A 122 15.54 -1.70 -3.92
C VAL A 122 14.23 -2.14 -3.29
N ASP A 123 14.28 -3.17 -2.45
CA ASP A 123 13.07 -3.66 -1.79
C ASP A 123 12.59 -2.70 -0.69
N GLN A 124 11.42 -3.00 -0.10
CA GLN A 124 10.85 -2.20 0.99
C GLN A 124 11.67 -2.26 2.29
N GLY A 125 12.64 -3.17 2.42
CA GLY A 125 13.61 -3.20 3.51
C GLY A 125 14.89 -2.42 3.22
N GLY A 126 15.03 -1.85 2.02
CA GLY A 126 16.22 -1.12 1.57
C GLY A 126 17.33 -2.00 1.01
N ASN A 127 17.09 -3.29 0.78
CA ASN A 127 18.07 -4.19 0.20
C ASN A 127 18.19 -3.95 -1.30
N VAL A 128 19.43 -3.80 -1.79
CA VAL A 128 19.72 -3.55 -3.21
C VAL A 128 19.97 -4.88 -3.92
N LEU A 129 19.18 -5.17 -4.96
CA LEU A 129 19.31 -6.32 -5.83
C LEU A 129 19.66 -5.85 -7.25
N PRO A 130 20.90 -6.04 -7.74
CA PRO A 130 21.28 -5.67 -9.10
C PRO A 130 20.66 -6.64 -10.12
N ASP A 131 20.33 -6.12 -11.31
CA ASP A 131 19.79 -6.88 -12.45
C ASP A 131 18.63 -7.82 -12.07
N ALA A 132 17.73 -7.32 -11.23
CA ALA A 132 16.71 -8.12 -10.59
C ALA A 132 15.37 -8.10 -11.33
N THR A 133 14.75 -9.28 -11.42
CA THR A 133 13.33 -9.44 -11.73
C THR A 133 12.68 -10.12 -10.54
N PRO A 134 12.17 -9.36 -9.56
CA PRO A 134 11.62 -9.93 -8.35
C PRO A 134 10.46 -10.90 -8.65
N GLU A 135 10.47 -12.06 -8.00
CA GLU A 135 9.36 -12.99 -8.02
C GLU A 135 8.15 -12.42 -7.27
N PHE A 136 6.97 -13.04 -7.48
CA PHE A 136 5.78 -12.65 -6.74
C PHE A 136 5.99 -12.92 -5.24
N LEU A 137 5.95 -11.87 -4.42
CA LEU A 137 6.07 -12.03 -2.97
C LEU A 137 4.81 -12.66 -2.36
N GLY A 138 4.88 -13.94 -2.01
CA GLY A 138 3.83 -14.67 -1.30
C GLY A 138 2.58 -14.95 -2.14
N ALA A 139 2.70 -15.35 -3.41
CA ALA A 139 1.52 -15.65 -4.24
C ALA A 139 0.61 -16.70 -3.57
N GLU A 140 1.21 -17.63 -2.84
CA GLU A 140 0.53 -18.76 -2.21
C GLU A 140 0.15 -18.52 -0.74
N TRP A 141 0.13 -17.25 -0.28
CA TRP A 141 -0.11 -16.90 1.13
C TRP A 141 -1.47 -17.34 1.68
N GLY A 142 -2.40 -17.75 0.81
CA GLY A 142 -3.64 -18.42 1.22
C GLY A 142 -3.44 -19.78 1.89
N ASN A 143 -2.23 -20.35 1.86
CA ASN A 143 -1.89 -21.58 2.58
C ASN A 143 -1.44 -21.33 4.02
N VAL A 144 -1.23 -20.06 4.41
CA VAL A 144 -0.82 -19.69 5.76
C VAL A 144 -1.99 -19.83 6.72
N TYR A 145 -1.75 -20.41 7.90
CA TYR A 145 -2.74 -20.53 8.95
C TYR A 145 -3.21 -19.16 9.43
N THR A 146 -4.52 -19.01 9.53
CA THR A 146 -5.15 -17.77 10.00
C THR A 146 -5.10 -17.66 11.52
N PHE A 147 -5.20 -16.43 12.00
CA PHE A 147 -5.20 -16.11 13.42
C PHE A 147 -6.63 -16.16 14.01
N ALA A 148 -7.58 -15.48 13.39
CA ALA A 148 -8.97 -15.36 13.85
C ALA A 148 -10.03 -15.47 12.74
N LEU A 149 -9.65 -15.56 11.46
CA LEU A 149 -10.60 -15.87 10.37
C LEU A 149 -11.25 -17.24 10.58
N ASP A 150 -12.55 -17.32 10.27
CA ASP A 150 -13.33 -18.54 10.44
C ASP A 150 -13.01 -19.54 9.32
N PRO A 151 -12.99 -20.86 9.57
CA PRO A 151 -12.86 -21.86 8.51
C PRO A 151 -13.92 -21.78 7.40
N SER A 152 -15.06 -21.12 7.64
CA SER A 152 -16.08 -20.84 6.62
C SER A 152 -15.75 -19.65 5.72
N ASP A 153 -14.70 -18.88 6.04
CA ASP A 153 -14.24 -17.75 5.23
C ASP A 153 -13.36 -18.18 4.05
N VAL A 154 -12.88 -19.42 4.01
CA VAL A 154 -12.04 -19.92 2.91
C VAL A 154 -12.89 -20.61 1.84
N THR A 155 -12.60 -20.29 0.57
CA THR A 155 -13.08 -21.01 -0.59
C THR A 155 -11.90 -21.65 -1.32
N THR A 156 -11.94 -22.96 -1.52
CA THR A 156 -10.93 -23.68 -2.30
C THR A 156 -11.32 -23.68 -3.78
N LEU A 157 -10.45 -23.14 -4.63
CA LEU A 157 -10.64 -23.00 -6.06
C LEU A 157 -9.52 -23.70 -6.84
N VAL A 158 -9.74 -23.97 -8.13
CA VAL A 158 -8.72 -24.54 -9.01
C VAL A 158 -8.45 -23.59 -10.17
N ARG A 159 -7.18 -23.26 -10.39
CA ARG A 159 -6.69 -22.50 -11.54
C ARG A 159 -5.35 -23.08 -11.99
N ASP A 160 -5.19 -23.30 -13.29
CA ASP A 160 -3.96 -23.85 -13.89
C ASP A 160 -3.55 -25.22 -13.29
N SER A 161 -4.55 -26.07 -13.00
CA SER A 161 -4.40 -27.37 -12.31
C SER A 161 -3.84 -27.31 -10.88
N GLN A 162 -3.77 -26.11 -10.30
CA GLN A 162 -3.33 -25.89 -8.92
C GLN A 162 -4.52 -25.52 -8.04
N THR A 163 -4.46 -25.93 -6.78
CA THR A 163 -5.46 -25.63 -5.76
C THR A 163 -5.10 -24.34 -5.02
N TRP A 164 -6.08 -23.44 -4.90
CA TRP A 164 -5.93 -22.14 -4.26
C TRP A 164 -6.92 -22.02 -3.10
N ASN A 165 -6.42 -21.73 -1.91
CA ASN A 165 -7.25 -21.35 -0.77
C ASN A 165 -7.44 -19.84 -0.78
N VAL A 166 -8.67 -19.36 -0.99
CA VAL A 166 -8.99 -17.94 -1.10
C VAL A 166 -9.90 -17.52 0.04
N TYR A 167 -9.38 -16.69 0.93
CA TYR A 167 -10.11 -16.20 2.09
C TYR A 167 -10.94 -14.97 1.72
N LYS A 168 -12.18 -14.92 2.24
CA LYS A 168 -13.15 -13.85 1.97
C LYS A 168 -13.25 -13.58 0.46
N LEU A 169 -13.45 -14.63 -0.32
CA LEU A 169 -13.43 -14.61 -1.79
C LEU A 169 -14.25 -13.45 -2.35
N LEU A 170 -13.56 -12.57 -3.07
CA LEU A 170 -14.16 -11.39 -3.69
C LEU A 170 -14.83 -11.72 -5.03
N GLN A 171 -15.50 -10.74 -5.61
CA GLN A 171 -15.93 -10.86 -7.01
C GLN A 171 -14.71 -10.71 -7.93
N PRO A 172 -14.68 -11.37 -9.10
CA PRO A 172 -13.59 -11.20 -10.05
C PRO A 172 -13.35 -9.71 -10.40
N PRO A 173 -12.09 -9.28 -10.54
CA PRO A 173 -11.77 -7.94 -11.01
C PRO A 173 -12.24 -7.74 -12.45
N PRO A 174 -12.46 -6.48 -12.89
CA PRO A 174 -12.86 -6.19 -14.25
C PRO A 174 -11.79 -6.63 -15.25
N LYS A 175 -12.20 -7.10 -16.42
CA LYS A 175 -11.28 -7.50 -17.49
C LYS A 175 -11.24 -6.49 -18.64
N ILE A 176 -10.12 -6.46 -19.37
CA ILE A 176 -9.95 -5.52 -20.49
C ILE A 176 -10.96 -5.73 -21.62
N ASP A 177 -11.37 -6.98 -21.84
CA ASP A 177 -12.24 -7.47 -22.91
C ASP A 177 -13.72 -7.50 -22.52
N GLU A 178 -14.08 -6.90 -21.38
CA GLU A 178 -15.47 -6.73 -20.99
C GLU A 178 -16.23 -5.80 -21.94
N ASN A 179 -17.50 -6.14 -22.15
CA ASN A 179 -18.44 -5.34 -22.93
C ASN A 179 -18.51 -3.90 -22.42
N SER A 180 -18.66 -2.97 -23.36
CA SER A 180 -18.86 -1.56 -23.06
C SER A 180 -20.07 -1.36 -22.13
N ASN A 181 -19.89 -0.49 -21.14
CA ASN A 181 -20.91 -0.05 -20.19
C ASN A 181 -20.88 1.48 -20.12
N SER A 182 -22.05 2.10 -20.32
CA SER A 182 -22.20 3.56 -20.38
C SER A 182 -21.76 4.29 -19.11
N ALA A 183 -21.71 3.61 -17.95
CA ALA A 183 -21.18 4.16 -16.71
C ALA A 183 -19.72 4.65 -16.83
N PHE A 184 -18.93 4.07 -17.74
CA PHE A 184 -17.52 4.38 -17.92
C PHE A 184 -17.24 5.32 -19.11
N GLY A 185 -18.29 5.78 -19.81
CA GLY A 185 -18.21 6.78 -20.87
C GLY A 185 -17.16 6.45 -21.93
N ILE A 186 -16.25 7.40 -22.19
CA ILE A 186 -15.20 7.28 -23.23
C ILE A 186 -14.23 6.11 -23.00
N TYR A 187 -14.12 5.63 -21.76
CA TYR A 187 -13.25 4.50 -21.42
C TYR A 187 -13.91 3.14 -21.71
N GLN A 188 -15.20 3.13 -22.07
CA GLN A 188 -15.98 1.94 -22.45
C GLN A 188 -16.23 0.95 -21.32
N ASN A 189 -15.23 0.49 -20.57
CA ASN A 189 -15.39 -0.48 -19.49
C ASN A 189 -14.61 -0.10 -18.22
N PHE A 190 -14.83 -0.86 -17.14
CA PHE A 190 -14.28 -0.54 -15.83
C PHE A 190 -12.75 -0.68 -15.81
N TYR A 191 -12.20 -1.68 -16.50
CA TYR A 191 -10.75 -1.89 -16.60
C TYR A 191 -10.06 -0.65 -17.16
N LYS A 192 -10.47 -0.19 -18.34
CA LYS A 192 -9.87 0.96 -19.03
C LYS A 192 -10.09 2.25 -18.24
N TRP A 193 -11.26 2.42 -17.63
CA TRP A 193 -11.55 3.58 -16.79
C TRP A 193 -10.66 3.65 -15.56
N GLY A 194 -10.47 2.51 -14.87
CA GLY A 194 -9.64 2.44 -13.68
C GLY A 194 -8.17 2.69 -13.98
N MET A 195 -7.62 2.04 -15.00
CA MET A 195 -6.23 2.25 -15.42
C MET A 195 -6.00 3.66 -15.97
N GLY A 196 -6.95 4.18 -16.75
CA GLY A 196 -6.94 5.55 -17.25
C GLY A 196 -7.01 6.59 -16.14
N MET A 197 -7.77 6.34 -15.06
CA MET A 197 -7.81 7.21 -13.89
C MET A 197 -6.43 7.30 -13.22
N VAL A 198 -5.78 6.16 -12.99
CA VAL A 198 -4.45 6.13 -12.36
C VAL A 198 -3.46 6.96 -13.17
N ALA A 199 -3.45 6.76 -14.49
CA ALA A 199 -2.56 7.48 -15.38
C ALA A 199 -2.88 8.99 -15.42
N HIS A 200 -4.16 9.35 -15.41
CA HIS A 200 -4.61 10.74 -15.34
C HIS A 200 -4.29 11.42 -14.00
N TRP A 201 -4.48 10.74 -12.87
CA TRP A 201 -4.23 11.32 -11.55
C TRP A 201 -2.76 11.69 -11.32
N GLY A 202 -1.84 11.12 -12.10
CA GLY A 202 -0.46 11.61 -12.16
C GLY A 202 -0.34 13.06 -12.64
N SER A 203 -1.34 13.61 -13.37
CA SER A 203 -1.36 15.04 -13.73
C SER A 203 -1.69 15.96 -12.55
N HIS A 204 -2.11 15.41 -11.41
CA HIS A 204 -2.37 16.18 -10.18
C HIS A 204 -1.10 16.44 -9.36
N LEU A 205 0.03 15.85 -9.76
CA LEU A 205 1.30 15.89 -9.01
C LEU A 205 2.14 17.15 -9.30
N ASP A 206 1.65 18.11 -10.09
CA ASP A 206 2.41 19.31 -10.44
C ASP A 206 2.47 20.32 -9.27
N PRO A 207 3.66 20.64 -8.71
CA PRO A 207 3.77 21.69 -7.69
C PRO A 207 3.37 23.09 -8.16
N ASN A 208 3.31 23.30 -9.48
CA ASN A 208 2.85 24.55 -10.09
C ASN A 208 1.34 24.56 -10.35
N ASP A 209 0.63 23.46 -10.08
CA ASP A 209 -0.84 23.45 -10.09
C ASP A 209 -1.38 24.52 -9.12
N PRO A 210 -2.10 25.54 -9.61
CA PRO A 210 -2.63 26.61 -8.76
C PRO A 210 -3.84 26.14 -7.92
N THR A 211 -4.34 24.93 -8.13
CA THR A 211 -5.48 24.38 -7.40
C THR A 211 -5.15 24.26 -5.91
N ILE A 212 -5.95 24.93 -5.07
CA ILE A 212 -5.84 24.87 -3.61
C ILE A 212 -6.98 24.01 -3.05
N TRP A 213 -6.64 23.09 -2.15
CA TRP A 213 -7.57 22.25 -1.42
C TRP A 213 -7.58 22.58 0.06
N ASP A 214 -8.77 22.54 0.66
CA ASP A 214 -8.90 22.36 2.10
C ASP A 214 -8.70 20.87 2.39
N ILE A 215 -7.60 20.54 3.08
CA ILE A 215 -7.27 19.16 3.47
C ILE A 215 -7.55 18.89 4.95
N SER A 216 -8.25 19.80 5.62
CA SER A 216 -8.64 19.63 7.02
C SER A 216 -9.77 18.60 7.18
N PRO A 217 -9.98 18.07 8.40
CA PRO A 217 -11.12 17.20 8.67
C PRO A 217 -12.47 17.87 8.44
N ARG A 218 -12.54 19.20 8.29
CA ARG A 218 -13.77 19.93 7.91
C ARG A 218 -14.34 19.44 6.59
N THR A 219 -13.47 19.11 5.64
CA THR A 219 -13.84 18.78 4.26
C THR A 219 -13.38 17.39 3.85
N GLN A 220 -12.32 16.87 4.48
CA GLN A 220 -11.78 15.54 4.22
C GLN A 220 -12.38 14.50 5.16
N GLY A 221 -12.55 13.28 4.65
CA GLY A 221 -13.06 12.14 5.44
C GLY A 221 -14.58 12.05 5.47
N ASN A 222 -15.10 11.13 6.27
CA ASN A 222 -16.53 10.82 6.33
C ASN A 222 -17.13 10.46 4.94
N THR A 223 -16.53 9.47 4.27
CA THR A 223 -16.89 9.03 2.91
C THR A 223 -18.23 8.29 2.82
N GLY A 224 -18.89 8.01 3.96
CA GLY A 224 -20.13 7.26 4.02
C GLY A 224 -19.99 5.81 3.55
N ASN A 225 -21.02 5.28 2.89
CA ASN A 225 -21.03 3.91 2.38
C ASN A 225 -20.21 3.80 1.09
N LEU A 226 -19.36 2.77 1.03
CA LEU A 226 -18.59 2.46 -0.17
C LEU A 226 -19.47 1.80 -1.25
N PRO A 227 -19.23 2.08 -2.54
CA PRO A 227 -19.98 1.45 -3.62
C PRO A 227 -19.63 -0.03 -3.74
N ILE A 228 -20.64 -0.91 -3.75
CA ILE A 228 -20.41 -2.37 -3.91
C ILE A 228 -20.22 -2.74 -5.38
N LYS A 229 -21.00 -2.13 -6.29
CA LYS A 229 -20.93 -2.42 -7.73
C LYS A 229 -19.98 -1.48 -8.46
N GLY A 230 -19.16 -2.01 -9.36
CA GLY A 230 -18.20 -1.25 -10.17
C GLY A 230 -18.83 -0.08 -10.96
N GLU A 231 -20.05 -0.27 -11.47
CA GLU A 231 -20.81 0.77 -12.21
C GLU A 231 -21.09 2.04 -11.39
N ASN A 232 -21.01 1.98 -10.06
CA ASN A 232 -21.22 3.12 -9.17
C ASN A 232 -19.92 3.85 -8.79
N TYR A 233 -18.76 3.32 -9.16
CA TYR A 233 -17.46 3.92 -8.82
C TYR A 233 -17.28 5.30 -9.46
N PRO A 234 -17.73 5.56 -10.72
CA PRO A 234 -17.68 6.90 -11.30
C PRO A 234 -18.45 7.98 -10.54
N SER A 235 -19.45 7.62 -9.73
CA SER A 235 -20.14 8.58 -8.84
C SER A 235 -19.46 8.79 -7.49
N PHE A 236 -18.54 7.89 -7.13
CA PHE A 236 -17.81 7.94 -5.87
C PHE A 236 -16.46 8.63 -6.03
N TYR A 237 -15.69 8.28 -7.07
CA TYR A 237 -14.40 8.90 -7.37
C TYR A 237 -14.57 10.15 -8.24
N ASN A 238 -13.94 11.26 -7.84
CA ASN A 238 -13.84 12.41 -8.73
C ASN A 238 -12.69 12.19 -9.72
N PHE A 239 -13.04 11.72 -10.93
CA PHE A 239 -12.06 11.39 -11.95
C PHE A 239 -11.15 12.57 -12.32
N ASN A 240 -11.74 13.77 -12.54
CA ASN A 240 -11.02 14.91 -13.11
C ASN A 240 -10.28 15.75 -12.08
N ASP A 241 -10.87 15.93 -10.90
CA ASP A 241 -10.24 16.79 -9.88
C ASP A 241 -9.41 15.96 -8.89
N GLY A 242 -9.68 14.67 -8.77
CA GLY A 242 -9.07 13.78 -7.78
C GLY A 242 -9.89 13.67 -6.49
N GLY A 243 -9.60 12.64 -5.70
CA GLY A 243 -10.33 12.35 -4.46
C GLY A 243 -11.66 11.63 -4.68
N VAL A 244 -12.49 11.62 -3.64
CA VAL A 244 -13.78 10.91 -3.61
C VAL A 244 -14.89 11.77 -3.02
N LYS A 245 -16.13 11.32 -3.17
CA LYS A 245 -17.29 11.88 -2.50
C LYS A 245 -17.12 11.73 -0.99
N MET A 246 -17.04 12.86 -0.31
CA MET A 246 -16.83 12.95 1.13
C MET A 246 -17.50 14.20 1.70
N SER A 247 -17.83 14.19 2.99
CA SER A 247 -18.56 15.30 3.64
C SER A 247 -17.78 15.97 4.77
N GLY A 248 -16.67 15.36 5.21
CA GLY A 248 -15.90 15.79 6.36
C GLY A 248 -16.68 15.77 7.68
N HIS A 249 -16.08 16.41 8.67
CA HIS A 249 -16.56 16.56 10.03
C HIS A 249 -16.64 18.04 10.37
N THR A 250 -17.81 18.56 10.73
CA THR A 250 -17.95 20.01 10.96
C THR A 250 -17.35 20.49 12.29
N ARG A 251 -17.18 19.60 13.28
CA ARG A 251 -16.67 19.93 14.63
C ARG A 251 -15.77 18.83 15.17
N ASN A 252 -14.75 19.23 15.92
CA ASN A 252 -13.95 18.33 16.73
C ASN A 252 -14.79 17.86 17.93
N PRO A 253 -14.96 16.54 18.14
CA PRO A 253 -15.84 16.02 19.19
C PRO A 253 -15.29 16.21 20.61
N VAL A 254 -13.99 16.47 20.75
CA VAL A 254 -13.30 16.66 22.04
C VAL A 254 -13.37 18.12 22.47
N THR A 255 -13.08 19.06 21.57
CA THR A 255 -13.08 20.49 21.88
C THR A 255 -14.46 21.16 21.68
N GLY A 256 -15.34 20.55 20.88
CA GLY A 256 -16.63 21.13 20.47
C GLY A 256 -16.51 22.26 19.43
N LEU A 257 -15.29 22.67 19.07
CA LEU A 257 -15.04 23.74 18.10
C LEU A 257 -15.08 23.20 16.66
N PRO A 258 -15.42 24.05 15.67
CA PRO A 258 -15.26 23.70 14.26
C PRO A 258 -13.80 23.38 13.92
N TYR A 259 -13.55 22.44 12.99
CA TYR A 259 -12.20 22.27 12.45
C TYR A 259 -11.84 23.49 11.60
N GLU A 260 -10.63 24.00 11.82
CA GLU A 260 -10.06 25.08 11.02
C GLU A 260 -9.70 24.58 9.62
N GLN A 261 -9.67 25.50 8.65
CA GLN A 261 -9.27 25.16 7.29
C GLN A 261 -7.77 24.89 7.22
N ASN A 262 -7.38 23.95 6.37
CA ASN A 262 -5.99 23.63 6.09
C ASN A 262 -5.80 23.70 4.58
N LEU A 263 -5.47 24.90 4.09
CA LEU A 263 -5.42 25.20 2.66
C LEU A 263 -4.02 24.91 2.10
N VAL A 264 -3.94 23.98 1.15
CA VAL A 264 -2.67 23.58 0.53
C VAL A 264 -2.81 23.40 -0.97
N LYS A 265 -1.69 23.46 -1.71
CA LYS A 265 -1.68 23.13 -3.14
C LYS A 265 -1.99 21.66 -3.36
N ARG A 266 -2.84 21.35 -4.35
CA ARG A 266 -3.16 19.96 -4.74
C ARG A 266 -1.90 19.16 -5.12
N GLY A 267 -0.97 19.77 -5.85
CA GLY A 267 0.30 19.14 -6.21
C GLY A 267 1.19 18.78 -5.02
N ASP A 268 1.22 19.59 -3.97
CA ASP A 268 1.96 19.26 -2.75
C ASP A 268 1.26 18.16 -1.95
N TYR A 269 -0.06 18.28 -1.77
CA TYR A 269 -0.84 17.29 -1.03
C TYR A 269 -0.76 15.89 -1.65
N THR A 270 -0.97 15.78 -2.96
CA THR A 270 -1.03 14.47 -3.64
C THR A 270 0.32 13.75 -3.64
N ARG A 271 1.43 14.48 -3.81
CA ARG A 271 2.79 13.93 -3.70
C ARG A 271 3.13 13.52 -2.27
N VAL A 272 2.85 14.38 -1.28
CA VAL A 272 3.03 14.05 0.15
C VAL A 272 2.22 12.82 0.52
N LEU A 273 0.97 12.76 0.07
CA LEU A 273 0.09 11.66 0.39
C LEU A 273 0.58 10.34 -0.23
N ALA A 274 1.03 10.37 -1.48
CA ALA A 274 1.55 9.20 -2.17
C ALA A 274 2.80 8.60 -1.49
N GLU A 275 3.66 9.44 -0.90
CA GLU A 275 4.88 9.01 -0.21
C GLU A 275 4.67 8.69 1.27
N TYR A 276 3.80 9.41 2.00
CA TYR A 276 3.53 9.14 3.41
C TYR A 276 3.00 7.72 3.65
N TRP A 277 2.16 7.24 2.73
CA TRP A 277 1.60 5.88 2.76
C TRP A 277 2.33 4.93 1.79
N ALA A 278 3.54 5.27 1.31
CA ALA A 278 4.32 4.38 0.45
C ALA A 278 4.97 3.23 1.21
N ASP A 279 5.46 3.56 2.42
CA ASP A 279 6.16 2.67 3.33
C ASP A 279 7.47 2.07 2.79
N GLY A 280 8.49 2.04 3.65
CA GLY A 280 9.85 1.66 3.30
C GLY A 280 10.57 2.65 2.37
N PRO A 281 11.87 2.42 2.08
CA PRO A 281 12.78 1.57 2.82
C PRO A 281 13.26 2.18 4.15
N GLU A 282 12.97 3.47 4.38
CA GLU A 282 13.39 4.20 5.58
C GLU A 282 12.32 4.20 6.69
N SER A 283 11.20 3.50 6.48
CA SER A 283 10.09 3.32 7.43
C SER A 283 9.66 1.86 7.51
N GLN A 284 8.68 1.58 8.37
CA GLN A 284 8.02 0.29 8.50
C GLN A 284 7.20 -0.02 7.23
N THR A 285 6.92 -1.31 7.00
CA THR A 285 5.89 -1.74 6.03
C THR A 285 4.47 -1.39 6.52
N PRO A 286 3.43 -1.47 5.67
CA PRO A 286 2.09 -0.96 6.02
C PRO A 286 1.48 -1.46 7.34
N PRO A 287 1.61 -2.75 7.73
CA PRO A 287 1.15 -3.17 9.06
C PRO A 287 1.82 -2.40 10.20
N GLY A 288 3.14 -2.17 10.09
CA GLY A 288 3.95 -1.43 11.06
C GLY A 288 3.56 0.05 11.17
N HIS A 289 3.19 0.69 10.05
CA HIS A 289 2.70 2.08 10.06
C HIS A 289 1.44 2.23 10.95
N TRP A 290 0.57 1.22 10.98
CA TRP A 290 -0.60 1.24 11.86
C TRP A 290 -0.27 1.01 13.34
N PHE A 291 0.82 0.31 13.66
CA PHE A 291 1.36 0.30 15.02
C PHE A 291 1.90 1.66 15.43
N ASP A 292 2.56 2.38 14.51
CA ASP A 292 3.01 3.76 14.76
C ASP A 292 1.84 4.72 14.98
N ILE A 293 0.77 4.62 14.19
CA ILE A 293 -0.46 5.39 14.38
C ILE A 293 -1.09 5.09 15.75
N TYR A 294 -1.13 3.83 16.14
CA TYR A 294 -1.58 3.43 17.47
C TYR A 294 -0.71 4.05 18.57
N ASN A 295 0.62 3.92 18.47
CA ASN A 295 1.56 4.46 19.45
C ASN A 295 1.39 5.98 19.57
N TYR A 296 1.29 6.68 18.43
CA TYR A 296 0.97 8.10 18.37
C TYR A 296 -0.35 8.42 19.07
N ALA A 297 -1.45 7.75 18.73
CA ALA A 297 -2.74 7.96 19.38
C ALA A 297 -2.64 7.74 20.90
N SER A 298 -1.95 6.69 21.35
CA SER A 298 -1.79 6.36 22.76
C SER A 298 -0.98 7.40 23.56
N SER A 299 -0.17 8.22 22.87
CA SER A 299 0.62 9.30 23.45
C SER A 299 -0.14 10.63 23.61
N GLN A 300 -1.33 10.76 23.02
CA GLN A 300 -2.11 12.00 23.09
C GLN A 300 -2.74 12.21 24.48
N ASP A 301 -2.82 13.46 24.93
CA ASP A 301 -3.29 13.85 26.27
C ASP A 301 -4.68 13.30 26.66
N HIS A 302 -5.59 13.22 25.68
CA HIS A 302 -6.96 12.74 25.89
C HIS A 302 -7.10 11.22 25.75
N PHE A 303 -6.01 10.48 25.54
CA PHE A 303 -6.05 9.03 25.50
C PHE A 303 -6.42 8.45 26.86
N LYS A 304 -7.35 7.49 26.85
CA LYS A 304 -7.80 6.78 28.06
C LYS A 304 -7.68 5.29 27.82
N ARG A 305 -7.02 4.58 28.75
CA ARG A 305 -6.83 3.11 28.65
C ARG A 305 -8.06 2.37 29.16
N LYS A 306 -9.24 2.70 28.61
CA LYS A 306 -10.52 2.05 28.93
C LYS A 306 -10.84 1.06 27.83
N TYR A 307 -10.77 -0.23 28.13
CA TYR A 307 -10.95 -1.26 27.11
C TYR A 307 -12.36 -1.16 26.50
N LYS A 308 -12.41 -0.98 25.18
CA LYS A 308 -13.64 -0.70 24.41
C LYS A 308 -14.38 0.57 24.86
N GLY A 309 -13.65 1.55 25.39
CA GLY A 309 -14.20 2.80 25.92
C GLY A 309 -14.94 2.67 27.26
N ASN A 310 -15.00 1.47 27.85
CA ASN A 310 -15.82 1.18 29.03
C ASN A 310 -14.97 0.86 30.27
N GLY A 311 -15.57 1.02 31.45
CA GLY A 311 -14.97 0.62 32.72
C GLY A 311 -13.88 1.56 33.24
N THR A 312 -13.09 1.03 34.18
CA THR A 312 -11.92 1.70 34.76
C THR A 312 -10.72 1.60 33.82
N GLU A 313 -9.81 2.58 33.89
CA GLU A 313 -8.56 2.47 33.14
C GLU A 313 -7.75 1.26 33.62
N ILE A 314 -7.24 0.49 32.66
CA ILE A 314 -6.34 -0.63 32.92
C ILE A 314 -4.88 -0.18 32.88
N SER A 315 -3.98 -1.02 33.39
CA SER A 315 -2.55 -0.70 33.40
C SER A 315 -2.00 -0.51 31.97
N PRO A 316 -0.95 0.31 31.77
CA PRO A 316 -0.32 0.47 30.46
C PRO A 316 0.09 -0.86 29.83
N LEU A 317 0.72 -1.75 30.59
CA LEU A 317 1.15 -3.05 30.07
C LEU A 317 -0.04 -3.92 29.62
N GLU A 318 -1.11 -3.99 30.43
CA GLU A 318 -2.30 -4.77 30.06
C GLU A 318 -2.98 -4.21 28.81
N TRP A 319 -3.01 -2.87 28.68
CA TRP A 319 -3.51 -2.20 27.50
C TRP A 319 -2.69 -2.55 26.25
N ASP A 320 -1.37 -2.37 26.31
CA ASP A 320 -0.48 -2.58 25.18
C ASP A 320 -0.51 -4.04 24.74
N VAL A 321 -0.47 -5.01 25.66
CA VAL A 321 -0.60 -6.44 25.32
C VAL A 321 -1.90 -6.72 24.57
N LYS A 322 -3.04 -6.20 25.05
CA LYS A 322 -4.34 -6.41 24.37
C LYS A 322 -4.36 -5.79 22.98
N VAL A 323 -3.89 -4.55 22.83
CA VAL A 323 -3.94 -3.85 21.55
C VAL A 323 -2.96 -4.46 20.56
N TYR A 324 -1.70 -4.71 20.93
CA TYR A 324 -0.72 -5.33 20.04
C TYR A 324 -1.15 -6.74 19.60
N PHE A 325 -1.72 -7.54 20.50
CA PHE A 325 -2.20 -8.87 20.17
C PHE A 325 -3.37 -8.83 19.18
N MET A 326 -4.37 -7.96 19.43
CA MET A 326 -5.51 -7.81 18.53
C MET A 326 -5.12 -7.21 17.18
N LEU A 327 -4.32 -6.14 17.18
CA LEU A 327 -3.90 -5.47 15.95
C LEU A 327 -2.98 -6.38 15.14
N GLY A 328 -2.01 -7.05 15.76
CA GLY A 328 -1.11 -7.99 15.09
C GLY A 328 -1.84 -9.18 14.47
N GLY A 329 -2.75 -9.81 15.23
CA GLY A 329 -3.59 -10.89 14.71
C GLY A 329 -4.48 -10.45 13.54
N ALA A 330 -5.07 -9.25 13.64
CA ALA A 330 -5.89 -8.71 12.57
C ALA A 330 -5.07 -8.33 11.33
N MET A 331 -3.86 -7.79 11.49
CA MET A 331 -2.94 -7.53 10.38
C MET A 331 -2.52 -8.84 9.71
N HIS A 332 -2.26 -9.90 10.47
CA HIS A 332 -1.96 -11.22 9.92
C HIS A 332 -3.10 -11.74 9.04
N ASP A 333 -4.33 -11.71 9.55
CA ASP A 333 -5.51 -12.16 8.80
C ASP A 333 -5.81 -11.28 7.58
N ALA A 334 -5.61 -9.97 7.69
CA ALA A 334 -5.71 -9.06 6.55
C ALA A 334 -4.71 -9.42 5.44
N ALA A 335 -3.48 -9.84 5.79
CA ALA A 335 -2.50 -10.31 4.83
C ALA A 335 -2.97 -11.59 4.15
N VAL A 336 -3.44 -12.60 4.91
CA VAL A 336 -3.95 -13.86 4.36
C VAL A 336 -5.14 -13.62 3.41
N ALA A 337 -6.11 -12.80 3.81
CA ALA A 337 -7.25 -12.45 2.98
C ALA A 337 -6.82 -11.72 1.69
N ALA A 338 -6.00 -10.67 1.79
CA ALA A 338 -5.59 -9.90 0.63
C ALA A 338 -4.69 -10.70 -0.32
N TRP A 339 -3.65 -11.38 0.20
CA TRP A 339 -2.71 -12.12 -0.64
C TRP A 339 -3.30 -13.37 -1.27
N SER A 340 -4.24 -14.05 -0.60
CA SER A 340 -4.93 -15.18 -1.23
C SER A 340 -5.75 -14.77 -2.46
N ASN A 341 -6.42 -13.61 -2.40
CA ASN A 341 -7.09 -13.03 -3.56
C ASN A 341 -6.08 -12.56 -4.63
N LYS A 342 -4.97 -11.93 -4.23
CA LYS A 342 -3.90 -11.52 -5.15
C LYS A 342 -3.30 -12.70 -5.91
N GLY A 343 -2.98 -13.78 -5.20
CA GLY A 343 -2.46 -15.00 -5.81
C GLY A 343 -3.44 -15.60 -6.81
N PHE A 344 -4.70 -15.78 -6.40
CA PHE A 344 -5.72 -16.45 -7.21
C PHE A 344 -6.21 -15.63 -8.41
N TYR A 345 -6.39 -14.31 -8.28
CA TYR A 345 -6.77 -13.47 -9.41
C TYR A 345 -5.57 -13.07 -10.25
N ASP A 346 -4.39 -12.96 -9.64
CA ASP A 346 -3.13 -12.62 -10.30
C ASP A 346 -3.29 -11.39 -11.20
N TYR A 347 -3.98 -10.36 -10.73
CA TYR A 347 -4.42 -9.24 -11.57
C TYR A 347 -3.29 -8.25 -11.90
N ILE A 348 -3.35 -7.69 -13.10
CA ILE A 348 -2.33 -6.79 -13.66
C ILE A 348 -2.16 -5.49 -12.86
N ARG A 349 -0.97 -4.87 -12.97
CA ARG A 349 -0.66 -3.54 -12.41
C ARG A 349 -0.82 -2.42 -13.44
N PRO A 350 -1.09 -1.16 -13.02
CA PRO A 350 -1.25 -0.04 -13.94
C PRO A 350 -0.10 0.17 -14.93
N VAL A 351 1.15 0.04 -14.50
CA VAL A 351 2.31 0.28 -15.40
C VAL A 351 2.33 -0.69 -16.58
N SER A 352 2.06 -1.97 -16.33
CA SER A 352 1.96 -3.00 -17.37
C SER A 352 0.75 -2.76 -18.27
N ALA A 353 -0.42 -2.48 -17.68
CA ALA A 353 -1.66 -2.26 -18.41
C ALA A 353 -1.61 -1.01 -19.29
N VAL A 354 -1.22 0.15 -18.75
CA VAL A 354 -1.16 1.43 -19.47
C VAL A 354 -0.18 1.36 -20.63
N ARG A 355 1.03 0.83 -20.40
CA ARG A 355 2.02 0.66 -21.48
C ARG A 355 1.59 -0.38 -22.51
N GLY A 356 0.99 -1.49 -22.07
CA GLY A 356 0.45 -2.51 -22.97
C GLY A 356 -0.67 -1.96 -23.86
N MET A 357 -1.59 -1.18 -23.28
CA MET A 357 -2.67 -0.54 -24.04
C MET A 357 -2.12 0.53 -25.00
N ALA A 358 -1.09 1.28 -24.59
CA ALA A 358 -0.42 2.27 -25.44
C ALA A 358 0.23 1.64 -26.68
N GLU A 359 0.91 0.50 -26.50
CA GLU A 359 1.52 -0.27 -27.60
C GLU A 359 0.49 -0.78 -28.62
N LYS A 360 -0.73 -1.13 -28.16
CA LYS A 360 -1.80 -1.55 -29.07
C LYS A 360 -2.37 -0.42 -29.91
N GLY A 361 -2.11 0.84 -29.54
CA GLY A 361 -2.72 2.00 -30.16
C GLY A 361 -3.98 2.45 -29.45
N GLN A 362 -4.94 3.03 -30.17
CA GLN A 362 -6.15 3.59 -29.57
C GLN A 362 -7.42 2.78 -29.77
N CYS A 363 -8.36 2.87 -28.84
CA CYS A 363 -9.62 2.09 -28.90
C CYS A 363 -10.89 2.93 -29.08
N SER A 364 -10.79 4.23 -29.32
CA SER A 364 -11.93 5.16 -29.38
C SER A 364 -12.57 5.26 -30.78
N GLU A 365 -11.74 5.26 -31.82
CA GLU A 365 -12.16 5.62 -33.18
C GLU A 365 -11.80 4.49 -34.17
N PRO A 366 -12.73 3.56 -34.49
CA PRO A 366 -12.46 2.37 -35.32
C PRO A 366 -11.95 2.64 -36.73
N ILE A 367 -12.22 3.83 -37.27
CA ILE A 367 -11.85 4.21 -38.63
C ILE A 367 -10.48 4.93 -38.71
N ASN A 368 -9.92 5.30 -37.57
CA ASN A 368 -8.66 6.05 -37.53
C ASN A 368 -7.45 5.11 -37.46
N PHE A 369 -6.27 5.65 -37.78
CA PHE A 369 -5.01 4.93 -37.73
C PHE A 369 -4.75 4.30 -36.34
N ASN A 370 -4.05 3.17 -36.30
CA ASN A 370 -3.65 2.49 -35.06
C ASN A 370 -4.83 2.16 -34.12
N TYR A 371 -6.00 1.84 -34.67
CA TYR A 371 -7.13 1.35 -33.88
C TYR A 371 -6.90 -0.08 -33.40
N ASN A 372 -7.14 -0.33 -32.11
CA ASN A 372 -7.20 -1.65 -31.51
C ASN A 372 -8.18 -1.65 -30.35
N GLU A 373 -9.04 -2.67 -30.25
CA GLU A 373 -10.03 -2.77 -29.17
C GLU A 373 -9.40 -2.90 -27.78
N LEU A 374 -8.17 -3.40 -27.68
CA LEU A 374 -7.38 -3.48 -26.43
C LEU A 374 -6.48 -2.25 -26.22
N GLY A 375 -6.60 -1.22 -27.07
CA GLY A 375 -5.83 0.02 -27.00
C GLY A 375 -6.27 0.97 -25.87
N LEU A 376 -5.53 2.07 -25.72
CA LEU A 376 -5.91 3.17 -24.84
C LEU A 376 -7.01 4.04 -25.47
N PRO A 377 -8.02 4.50 -24.73
CA PRO A 377 -8.97 5.46 -25.28
C PRO A 377 -8.31 6.83 -25.49
N LEU A 378 -8.67 7.50 -26.59
CA LEU A 378 -8.37 8.92 -26.79
C LEU A 378 -9.27 9.75 -25.87
N VAL A 379 -8.67 10.61 -25.05
CA VAL A 379 -9.37 11.44 -24.08
C VAL A 379 -8.87 12.86 -24.20
N PRO A 380 -9.68 13.81 -24.71
CA PRO A 380 -9.24 15.19 -24.95
C PRO A 380 -8.57 15.82 -23.72
N GLY A 381 -7.40 16.41 -23.94
CA GLY A 381 -6.56 17.04 -22.91
C GLY A 381 -5.86 16.06 -21.95
N LYS A 382 -6.00 14.74 -22.15
CA LYS A 382 -5.42 13.71 -21.27
C LYS A 382 -4.65 12.63 -22.03
N ILE A 383 -5.24 12.01 -23.04
CA ILE A 383 -4.64 10.96 -23.88
C ILE A 383 -4.92 11.33 -25.34
N GLU A 384 -3.86 11.62 -26.08
CA GLU A 384 -3.98 12.15 -27.45
C GLU A 384 -2.96 11.51 -28.37
N TYR A 385 -3.13 11.70 -29.68
CA TYR A 385 -2.07 11.41 -30.63
C TYR A 385 -0.92 12.41 -30.51
N ILE A 386 0.28 11.90 -30.71
CA ILE A 386 1.43 12.67 -31.14
C ILE A 386 1.21 13.00 -32.62
N LYS A 387 0.92 14.26 -32.93
CA LYS A 387 0.61 14.70 -34.31
C LYS A 387 1.89 15.17 -35.02
N PRO A 388 1.87 15.34 -36.36
CA PRO A 388 2.95 16.05 -37.04
C PRO A 388 3.17 17.44 -36.42
N ASN A 389 4.44 17.82 -36.22
CA ASN A 389 4.91 19.00 -35.50
C ASN A 389 4.66 19.00 -33.98
N ASP A 390 4.26 17.88 -33.39
CA ASP A 390 4.22 17.73 -31.93
C ASP A 390 5.66 17.62 -31.37
N PRO A 391 5.99 18.26 -30.24
CA PRO A 391 7.32 18.14 -29.63
C PRO A 391 7.76 16.71 -29.32
N LEU A 392 6.82 15.77 -29.19
CA LEU A 392 7.09 14.36 -28.92
C LEU A 392 7.21 13.49 -30.18
N MET A 393 7.14 14.07 -31.39
CA MET A 393 7.13 13.28 -32.63
C MET A 393 8.44 12.56 -32.96
N GLY A 394 9.54 12.95 -32.31
CA GLY A 394 10.90 12.49 -32.62
C GLY A 394 11.55 13.35 -33.71
N GLU A 395 12.86 13.22 -33.89
CA GLU A 395 13.59 13.98 -34.92
C GLU A 395 13.26 13.50 -36.34
N ASP A 396 12.96 12.19 -36.48
CA ASP A 396 12.65 11.52 -37.73
C ASP A 396 11.14 11.20 -37.87
N GLU A 397 10.29 11.89 -37.09
CA GLU A 397 8.84 11.64 -37.00
C GLU A 397 8.47 10.22 -36.53
N GLU A 398 9.40 9.49 -35.91
CA GLU A 398 9.28 8.08 -35.59
C GLU A 398 8.18 7.74 -34.56
N TYR A 399 7.72 8.74 -33.80
CA TYR A 399 6.63 8.60 -32.82
C TYR A 399 5.31 9.24 -33.27
N THR A 400 5.26 9.77 -34.49
CA THR A 400 4.03 10.34 -35.05
C THR A 400 2.93 9.29 -35.08
N TRP A 401 1.72 9.68 -34.67
CA TRP A 401 0.53 8.84 -34.50
C TRP A 401 0.61 7.78 -33.39
N GLN A 402 1.69 7.75 -32.60
CA GLN A 402 1.67 7.09 -31.30
C GLN A 402 0.88 7.93 -30.28
N LEU A 403 0.64 7.35 -29.11
CA LEU A 403 -0.14 7.99 -28.06
C LEU A 403 0.77 8.73 -27.07
N LYS A 404 0.32 9.91 -26.64
CA LYS A 404 0.87 10.67 -25.53
C LYS A 404 -0.16 10.79 -24.42
N ILE A 405 0.32 10.93 -23.20
CA ILE A 405 -0.49 11.11 -22.00
C ILE A 405 0.01 12.30 -21.18
N LYS A 406 -0.90 13.11 -20.66
CA LYS A 406 -0.59 14.23 -19.77
C LYS A 406 -0.55 13.74 -18.33
N THR A 407 0.65 13.66 -17.74
CA THR A 407 0.87 13.08 -16.41
C THR A 407 2.21 13.53 -15.82
N TRP A 408 2.59 13.02 -14.65
CA TRP A 408 3.93 13.22 -14.10
C TRP A 408 4.98 12.70 -15.08
N LYS A 409 5.99 13.52 -15.38
CA LYS A 409 6.96 13.24 -16.44
C LYS A 409 7.88 12.05 -16.14
N GLY A 410 7.98 11.63 -14.90
CA GLY A 410 8.80 10.50 -14.51
C GLY A 410 10.27 10.85 -14.27
N TYR A 411 11.02 9.87 -13.79
CA TYR A 411 12.41 10.03 -13.38
C TYR A 411 13.38 10.35 -14.53
N HIS A 412 12.99 10.13 -15.79
CA HIS A 412 13.84 10.47 -16.95
C HIS A 412 14.16 11.97 -17.03
N TYR A 413 13.40 12.79 -16.31
CA TYR A 413 13.58 14.24 -16.21
C TYR A 413 14.26 14.65 -14.89
N LEU A 414 14.81 13.70 -14.14
CA LEU A 414 15.49 13.90 -12.88
C LEU A 414 16.91 13.32 -12.97
N THR A 415 17.91 14.15 -12.67
CA THR A 415 19.29 13.75 -12.44
C THR A 415 19.62 13.69 -10.94
N ASP A 416 19.02 14.58 -10.14
CA ASP A 416 19.14 14.61 -8.68
C ASP A 416 17.75 14.83 -8.05
N VAL A 417 17.13 13.73 -7.60
CA VAL A 417 15.80 13.73 -6.96
C VAL A 417 15.70 14.64 -5.74
N LYS A 418 16.82 15.04 -5.11
CA LYS A 418 16.81 15.93 -3.95
C LYS A 418 16.81 17.41 -4.33
N LYS A 419 17.01 17.75 -5.60
CA LYS A 419 17.17 19.14 -6.06
C LYS A 419 16.23 19.50 -7.20
N GLU A 420 15.64 18.51 -7.84
CA GLU A 420 14.87 18.70 -9.07
C GLU A 420 13.44 18.22 -8.91
N ILE A 421 12.56 18.79 -9.72
CA ILE A 421 11.14 18.45 -9.80
C ILE A 421 10.92 18.01 -11.24
N ALA A 422 10.35 16.82 -11.45
CA ALA A 422 10.10 16.37 -12.82
C ALA A 422 9.00 17.24 -13.40
N GLY A 423 7.91 17.44 -12.65
CA GLY A 423 6.73 18.19 -13.08
C GLY A 423 5.78 17.34 -13.94
N VAL A 424 4.73 17.97 -14.44
CA VAL A 424 3.69 17.33 -15.25
C VAL A 424 3.71 17.92 -16.67
N ASP A 425 3.68 17.06 -17.67
CA ASP A 425 3.51 17.46 -19.07
C ASP A 425 3.01 16.26 -19.89
N TRP A 426 2.90 16.44 -21.21
CA TRP A 426 2.77 15.36 -22.16
C TRP A 426 4.05 14.53 -22.21
N ILE A 427 3.89 13.21 -22.05
CA ILE A 427 4.92 12.20 -22.31
C ILE A 427 4.38 11.15 -23.29
N ARG A 428 5.27 10.38 -23.93
CA ARG A 428 4.84 9.20 -24.69
C ARG A 428 4.17 8.20 -23.75
N ALA A 429 3.00 7.69 -24.12
CA ALA A 429 2.23 6.79 -23.25
C ALA A 429 2.94 5.44 -23.02
N SER A 430 3.78 5.01 -23.97
CA SER A 430 4.65 3.85 -23.85
C SER A 430 5.75 4.03 -22.78
N GLU A 431 6.04 5.26 -22.35
CA GLU A 431 7.04 5.58 -21.32
C GLU A 431 6.42 5.89 -19.95
N TRP A 432 5.11 5.69 -19.79
CA TRP A 432 4.42 6.06 -18.56
C TRP A 432 5.03 5.42 -17.32
N TYR A 433 5.19 6.20 -16.24
CA TYR A 433 5.64 5.75 -14.93
C TYR A 433 4.63 6.12 -13.83
N PRO A 434 4.41 5.22 -12.86
CA PRO A 434 3.78 5.59 -11.61
C PRO A 434 4.70 6.50 -10.78
N TYR A 435 4.12 7.35 -9.92
CA TYR A 435 4.88 8.21 -9.01
C TYR A 435 5.51 7.39 -7.87
N GLN A 436 6.62 6.75 -8.19
CA GLN A 436 7.38 5.83 -7.36
C GLN A 436 8.89 6.00 -7.62
N ARG A 437 9.72 5.40 -6.77
CA ARG A 437 11.17 5.30 -7.00
C ARG A 437 11.45 4.50 -8.28
N VAL A 438 12.48 4.90 -9.04
CA VAL A 438 12.92 4.17 -10.25
C VAL A 438 13.30 2.71 -9.96
N SER A 439 13.81 2.44 -8.76
CA SER A 439 14.19 1.09 -8.31
C SER A 439 13.05 0.29 -7.69
N PHE A 440 11.84 0.85 -7.64
CA PHE A 440 10.64 0.22 -7.09
C PHE A 440 9.37 0.80 -7.75
N VAL A 441 9.22 0.64 -9.06
CA VAL A 441 8.11 1.29 -9.78
C VAL A 441 6.73 0.68 -9.44
N THR A 442 6.69 -0.58 -9.01
CA THR A 442 5.49 -1.22 -8.50
C THR A 442 5.89 -2.39 -7.59
N PRO A 443 5.11 -2.71 -6.55
CA PRO A 443 5.43 -3.84 -5.69
C PRO A 443 5.41 -5.18 -6.45
N PRO A 444 6.28 -6.15 -6.09
CA PRO A 444 6.45 -7.38 -6.83
C PRO A 444 5.35 -8.41 -6.49
N PHE A 445 4.09 -8.04 -6.76
CA PHE A 445 2.90 -8.87 -6.60
C PHE A 445 1.70 -8.25 -7.32
N ALA A 446 0.69 -9.08 -7.62
CA ALA A 446 -0.55 -8.69 -8.31
C ALA A 446 -1.28 -7.52 -7.65
N GLY A 447 -2.05 -6.79 -8.46
CA GLY A 447 -2.82 -5.61 -8.05
C GLY A 447 -4.00 -5.94 -7.13
N TYR A 448 -4.91 -6.79 -7.61
CA TYR A 448 -6.21 -7.01 -6.98
C TYR A 448 -6.12 -7.97 -5.78
N VAL A 449 -6.39 -7.55 -4.55
CA VAL A 449 -6.81 -6.21 -4.08
C VAL A 449 -5.68 -5.42 -3.44
N SER A 450 -5.85 -4.11 -3.24
CA SER A 450 -4.89 -3.25 -2.54
C SER A 450 -4.67 -3.72 -1.09
N GLY A 451 -3.47 -4.25 -0.80
CA GLY A 451 -3.11 -4.65 0.57
C GLY A 451 -3.09 -3.48 1.55
N HIS A 452 -2.67 -2.29 1.10
CA HIS A 452 -2.72 -1.09 1.93
C HIS A 452 -4.16 -0.72 2.31
N SER A 453 -5.11 -0.85 1.38
CA SER A 453 -6.53 -0.60 1.65
C SER A 453 -7.07 -1.57 2.69
N THR A 454 -6.72 -2.87 2.57
CA THR A 454 -7.14 -3.91 3.52
C THR A 454 -6.52 -3.71 4.90
N PHE A 455 -5.18 -3.64 5.01
CA PHE A 455 -4.51 -3.41 6.31
C PHE A 455 -5.05 -2.15 7.01
N SER A 456 -5.20 -1.08 6.25
CA SER A 456 -5.63 0.19 6.81
C SER A 456 -7.07 0.15 7.33
N ARG A 457 -7.98 -0.48 6.59
CA ARG A 457 -9.36 -0.60 7.07
C ARG A 457 -9.43 -1.50 8.29
N THR A 458 -8.78 -2.67 8.24
CA THR A 458 -8.72 -3.59 9.38
C THR A 458 -8.17 -2.91 10.62
N ALA A 459 -7.07 -2.16 10.51
CA ALA A 459 -6.47 -1.45 11.62
C ALA A 459 -7.40 -0.37 12.19
N ALA A 460 -8.04 0.43 11.32
CA ALA A 460 -8.99 1.45 11.75
C ALA A 460 -10.18 0.85 12.53
N GLU A 461 -10.70 -0.30 12.11
CA GLU A 461 -11.76 -1.01 12.84
C GLU A 461 -11.29 -1.51 14.20
N ILE A 462 -10.08 -2.12 14.27
CA ILE A 462 -9.51 -2.59 15.54
C ILE A 462 -9.26 -1.44 16.50
N LEU A 463 -8.66 -0.34 16.04
CA LEU A 463 -8.41 0.84 16.87
C LEU A 463 -9.72 1.47 17.36
N THR A 464 -10.73 1.55 16.49
CA THR A 464 -12.08 2.00 16.89
C THR A 464 -12.66 1.09 17.96
N TYR A 465 -12.55 -0.23 17.79
CA TYR A 465 -13.08 -1.22 18.71
C TYR A 465 -12.41 -1.17 20.08
N VAL A 466 -11.07 -1.16 20.13
CA VAL A 466 -10.33 -1.23 21.40
C VAL A 466 -10.40 0.08 22.17
N THR A 467 -10.43 1.23 21.49
CA THR A 467 -10.57 2.55 22.13
C THR A 467 -12.02 2.88 22.46
N GLY A 468 -12.99 2.24 21.81
CA GLY A 468 -14.41 2.55 21.93
C GLY A 468 -14.81 3.87 21.27
N SER A 469 -13.93 4.46 20.44
CA SER A 469 -14.17 5.72 19.73
C SER A 469 -13.60 5.63 18.32
N PRO A 470 -14.33 6.09 17.28
CA PRO A 470 -13.77 6.17 15.94
C PRO A 470 -12.75 7.33 15.80
N TYR A 471 -12.79 8.30 16.71
CA TYR A 471 -11.97 9.51 16.64
C TYR A 471 -10.60 9.31 17.27
N PHE A 472 -9.61 10.03 16.73
CA PHE A 472 -8.34 10.22 17.43
C PHE A 472 -8.57 10.85 18.80
N PRO A 473 -7.74 10.57 19.81
CA PRO A 473 -8.02 10.96 21.20
C PRO A 473 -8.20 12.45 21.44
N ASN A 474 -7.42 13.31 20.77
CA ASN A 474 -7.58 14.78 20.80
C ASN A 474 -8.65 15.29 19.82
N GLY A 475 -9.42 14.38 19.23
CA GLY A 475 -10.33 14.63 18.12
C GLY A 475 -9.63 14.87 16.79
N ILE A 476 -8.29 14.79 16.74
CA ILE A 476 -7.51 14.95 15.53
C ILE A 476 -6.20 14.15 15.64
N GLY A 477 -5.83 13.47 14.55
CA GLY A 477 -4.50 12.93 14.33
C GLY A 477 -3.79 13.74 13.26
N GLU A 478 -2.49 13.96 13.43
CA GLU A 478 -1.71 14.84 12.55
C GLU A 478 -0.35 14.26 12.20
N PHE A 479 0.11 14.55 10.98
CA PHE A 479 1.48 14.29 10.53
C PHE A 479 2.01 15.49 9.76
N THR A 480 3.26 15.91 10.04
CA THR A 480 3.89 17.04 9.34
C THR A 480 4.93 16.56 8.32
N ALA A 481 4.64 16.77 7.04
CA ALA A 481 5.61 16.69 5.96
C ALA A 481 6.32 18.04 5.81
N LYS A 482 7.62 18.07 6.07
CA LYS A 482 8.43 19.29 6.01
C LYS A 482 8.77 19.70 4.59
N LYS A 483 8.66 21.00 4.32
CA LYS A 483 9.06 21.66 3.09
C LYS A 483 10.45 21.21 2.65
N ASP A 484 10.61 20.97 1.35
CA ASP A 484 11.86 20.62 0.67
C ASP A 484 12.65 19.44 1.26
N SER A 485 12.06 18.66 2.17
CA SER A 485 12.78 17.65 2.95
C SER A 485 11.99 16.37 3.21
N PHE A 486 10.69 16.35 2.96
CA PHE A 486 9.87 15.14 3.13
C PHE A 486 9.91 14.22 1.90
N LEU A 487 9.74 14.77 0.69
CA LEU A 487 9.68 13.94 -0.52
C LEU A 487 11.03 13.30 -0.83
N ARG A 488 10.98 12.13 -1.45
CA ARG A 488 12.13 11.28 -1.82
C ARG A 488 12.14 10.98 -3.32
N HIS A 489 11.02 11.11 -4.01
CA HIS A 489 10.95 10.89 -5.46
C HIS A 489 11.43 12.10 -6.26
N GLU A 490 11.22 13.31 -5.73
CA GLU A 490 11.65 14.59 -6.28
C GLU A 490 11.64 15.66 -5.17
N LEU A 491 12.13 16.87 -5.46
CA LEU A 491 12.15 17.98 -4.51
C LEU A 491 10.73 18.39 -4.07
N GLY A 492 10.55 18.54 -2.76
CA GLY A 492 9.36 19.15 -2.16
C GLY A 492 8.98 18.55 -0.81
N PRO A 493 7.76 18.83 -0.30
CA PRO A 493 6.76 19.74 -0.87
C PRO A 493 7.19 21.21 -0.89
N SER A 494 6.48 22.08 -1.61
CA SER A 494 6.82 23.52 -1.73
C SER A 494 6.51 24.36 -0.47
N GLN A 495 5.75 23.78 0.46
CA GLN A 495 5.42 24.31 1.79
C GLN A 495 5.33 23.15 2.80
N ASP A 496 5.35 23.44 4.10
CA ASP A 496 5.01 22.43 5.10
C ASP A 496 3.55 21.97 4.86
N ILE A 497 3.34 20.66 4.86
CA ILE A 497 2.02 20.04 4.73
C ILE A 497 1.72 19.30 6.02
N VAL A 498 0.58 19.62 6.64
CA VAL A 498 0.09 18.89 7.81
C VAL A 498 -1.08 18.02 7.35
N LEU A 499 -0.88 16.70 7.28
CA LEU A 499 -1.97 15.76 7.08
C LEU A 499 -2.78 15.69 8.38
N GLN A 500 -4.11 15.66 8.27
CA GLN A 500 -5.01 15.68 9.42
C GLN A 500 -6.14 14.67 9.23
N TRP A 501 -6.53 13.99 10.32
CA TRP A 501 -7.60 13.01 10.33
C TRP A 501 -8.46 13.16 11.58
N ALA A 502 -9.79 13.21 11.44
CA ALA A 502 -10.68 13.17 12.60
C ALA A 502 -10.78 11.74 13.16
N THR A 503 -10.95 10.76 12.28
CA THR A 503 -11.15 9.34 12.64
C THR A 503 -10.04 8.44 12.08
N TYR A 504 -9.87 7.26 12.70
CA TYR A 504 -8.98 6.24 12.15
C TYR A 504 -9.40 5.80 10.74
N ARG A 505 -10.72 5.79 10.45
CA ARG A 505 -11.23 5.49 9.11
C ARG A 505 -10.85 6.55 8.09
N ASP A 506 -10.81 7.83 8.46
CA ASP A 506 -10.36 8.89 7.55
C ASP A 506 -8.90 8.68 7.16
N ALA A 507 -8.04 8.30 8.12
CA ALA A 507 -6.65 7.95 7.84
C ALA A 507 -6.56 6.74 6.89
N ALA A 508 -7.36 5.69 7.12
CA ALA A 508 -7.40 4.52 6.26
C ALA A 508 -7.91 4.81 4.84
N ASP A 509 -8.93 5.65 4.71
CA ASP A 509 -9.48 6.06 3.43
C ASP A 509 -8.48 6.94 2.66
N GLN A 510 -7.73 7.78 3.37
CA GLN A 510 -6.65 8.57 2.79
C GLN A 510 -5.48 7.69 2.31
N CYS A 511 -5.08 6.68 3.10
CA CYS A 511 -4.09 5.68 2.73
C CYS A 511 -4.47 4.97 1.43
N SER A 512 -5.72 4.58 1.32
CA SER A 512 -6.25 3.91 0.14
C SER A 512 -6.16 4.77 -1.13
N LEU A 513 -6.53 6.06 -1.05
CA LEU A 513 -6.42 6.99 -2.18
C LEU A 513 -4.98 7.29 -2.59
N SER A 514 -4.03 7.24 -1.64
CA SER A 514 -2.61 7.45 -1.92
C SER A 514 -2.06 6.46 -2.97
N ARG A 515 -2.70 5.29 -3.14
CA ARG A 515 -2.25 4.23 -4.06
C ARG A 515 -2.66 4.48 -5.49
N ILE A 516 -3.71 5.26 -5.69
CA ILE A 516 -4.14 5.77 -7.00
C ILE A 516 -3.20 6.90 -7.42
N TRP A 517 -2.95 7.90 -6.56
CA TRP A 517 -1.99 8.98 -6.85
C TRP A 517 -0.55 8.48 -6.98
N GLY A 518 -0.17 7.47 -6.19
CA GLY A 518 1.11 6.78 -6.34
C GLY A 518 1.24 5.96 -7.61
N GLY A 519 0.17 5.81 -8.41
CA GLY A 519 0.20 5.16 -9.71
C GLY A 519 0.11 3.63 -9.69
N ILE A 520 -0.13 2.99 -8.55
CA ILE A 520 0.11 1.54 -8.38
C ILE A 520 -1.16 0.69 -8.20
N HIS A 521 -2.30 1.31 -7.91
CA HIS A 521 -3.60 0.62 -7.78
C HIS A 521 -4.72 1.42 -8.45
N PRO A 522 -5.52 0.82 -9.36
CA PRO A 522 -6.76 1.39 -9.84
C PRO A 522 -7.90 1.27 -8.81
N PRO A 523 -9.01 2.00 -8.98
CA PRO A 523 -10.18 1.92 -8.10
C PRO A 523 -10.73 0.50 -7.87
N CYS A 524 -10.64 -0.40 -8.85
CA CYS A 524 -11.07 -1.78 -8.67
C CYS A 524 -10.23 -2.56 -7.66
N ASP A 525 -8.99 -2.16 -7.38
CA ASP A 525 -8.18 -2.75 -6.31
C ASP A 525 -8.49 -2.13 -4.95
N ASP A 526 -8.96 -0.87 -4.95
CA ASP A 526 -9.14 -0.05 -3.76
C ASP A 526 -10.39 -0.45 -2.95
N ILE A 527 -11.59 -0.21 -3.49
CA ILE A 527 -12.83 -0.41 -2.72
C ILE A 527 -13.01 -1.85 -2.25
N PRO A 528 -12.77 -2.90 -3.06
CA PRO A 528 -12.84 -4.27 -2.55
C PRO A 528 -11.81 -4.52 -1.46
N GLY A 529 -10.62 -3.92 -1.55
CA GLY A 529 -9.62 -3.97 -0.48
C GLY A 529 -10.09 -3.32 0.83
N ARG A 530 -10.86 -2.22 0.77
CA ARG A 530 -11.48 -1.59 1.96
C ARG A 530 -12.68 -2.36 2.52
N LEU A 531 -13.34 -3.18 1.73
CA LEU A 531 -14.51 -3.98 2.14
C LEU A 531 -14.12 -5.35 2.69
N LEU A 532 -12.95 -5.86 2.29
CA LEU A 532 -12.32 -7.09 2.75
C LEU A 532 -11.94 -6.98 4.23
#